data_AF-A0A416KBH8-F1
#
_entry.id   AF-A0A416KBH8-F1
#
_cell.length_a   1.000
_cell.length_b   1.000
_cell.length_c   1.000
_cell.angle_alpha   90.00
_cell.angle_beta   90.00
_cell.angle_gamma   90.00
#
_symmetry.space_group_name_H-M   'P 1'
#
loop_
_entity.id
_entity.type
_entity.pdbx_description
1 polymer ?
#
loop_
_entity_poly.entity_id
_entity_poly.type
_entity_poly.pdbx_seq_one_letter_code
_entity_poly.pdbx_strand_id
1 'polypeptide(L)'
;MRMMKRVAVSILAAAMALSLMTACGGGDAPSAPETPSNPGTSQGEEKKDDEKKDPPAESKPEDKKDEEVADGSTVELNKSRTYKWVQEYGSAKKVYIKVEPVKPASQDVVCMESVTDGQKSYTKVTHKNGKTDEQFTELVSGKTQNVYRLYSNQKIAIMTSHTVNAADLNQNVLSDSYNYTVKKTTHVVNAVPYYTEALTMENKTTKKTETQLFCYDSTGSLVYLVSSPDTADEEIIRIQCSKAIPDSAILSVPNGWSVYTVTYGASNNDVTVKDQSGRELTTEEVTALLNKLA
;
A
#
# COMPACT_ATOMS: atom_id res chain seq x y z
N MET A 1 17.97 11.14 -9.12
CA MET A 1 16.66 10.88 -8.48
C MET A 1 16.79 9.60 -7.67
N ARG A 2 16.63 9.68 -6.35
CA ARG A 2 16.66 8.52 -5.44
C ARG A 2 15.22 8.20 -5.02
N MET A 3 14.54 7.36 -5.78
CA MET A 3 13.23 6.82 -5.42
C MET A 3 13.28 5.29 -5.48
N MET A 4 13.79 4.70 -4.40
CA MET A 4 13.48 3.33 -3.96
C MET A 4 13.79 3.31 -2.46
N LYS A 5 12.80 3.74 -1.65
CA LYS A 5 12.83 3.62 -0.19
C LYS A 5 11.87 2.49 0.17
N ARG A 6 12.35 1.57 1.01
CA ARG A 6 11.75 0.26 1.34
C ARG A 6 10.22 0.27 1.52
N VAL A 7 9.63 -0.92 1.34
CA VAL A 7 8.23 -1.37 1.52
C VAL A 7 7.46 -0.75 2.69
N ALA A 8 8.14 -0.27 3.74
CA ALA A 8 7.56 0.49 4.83
C ALA A 8 7.25 1.96 4.51
N VAL A 9 8.16 2.61 3.80
CA VAL A 9 7.99 3.95 3.21
C VAL A 9 7.04 3.87 2.03
N SER A 10 6.85 2.71 1.40
CA SER A 10 5.86 2.51 0.35
C SER A 10 4.41 2.60 0.86
N ILE A 11 4.12 2.40 2.15
CA ILE A 11 2.75 2.57 2.66
C ILE A 11 2.38 4.06 2.71
N LEU A 12 3.34 4.91 3.10
CA LEU A 12 3.20 6.37 3.10
C LEU A 12 3.40 6.97 1.70
N ALA A 13 4.34 6.44 0.93
CA ALA A 13 4.72 6.95 -0.38
C ALA A 13 3.84 6.40 -1.51
N ALA A 14 3.11 5.30 -1.34
CA ALA A 14 2.08 4.90 -2.31
C ALA A 14 0.82 5.78 -2.18
N ALA A 15 0.55 6.34 -0.99
CA ALA A 15 -0.38 7.45 -0.87
C ALA A 15 0.19 8.69 -1.59
N MET A 16 1.47 9.04 -1.39
CA MET A 16 2.07 10.21 -2.05
C MET A 16 2.28 10.07 -3.57
N ALA A 17 2.49 8.87 -4.13
CA ALA A 17 2.84 8.67 -5.54
C ALA A 17 1.67 8.89 -6.52
N LEU A 18 0.44 8.97 -6.01
CA LEU A 18 -0.77 9.23 -6.79
C LEU A 18 -0.81 10.68 -7.35
N SER A 19 0.00 11.59 -6.80
CA SER A 19 0.01 13.01 -7.16
C SER A 19 0.90 13.39 -8.35
N LEU A 20 1.66 12.46 -8.96
CA LEU A 20 2.64 12.78 -10.02
C LEU A 20 2.40 12.09 -11.37
N MET A 21 1.26 11.41 -11.58
CA MET A 21 0.93 10.76 -12.86
C MET A 21 -0.23 11.42 -13.63
N THR A 22 -0.37 12.74 -13.58
CA THR A 22 -1.28 13.49 -14.45
C THR A 22 -0.50 14.41 -15.40
N ALA A 23 0.13 13.80 -16.40
CA ALA A 23 0.50 14.48 -17.64
C ALA A 23 0.60 13.45 -18.77
N CYS A 24 -0.49 13.23 -19.52
CA CYS A 24 -0.54 13.38 -20.99
C CYS A 24 -1.86 12.80 -21.57
N GLY A 25 -2.68 13.67 -22.20
CA GLY A 25 -3.77 13.35 -23.15
C GLY A 25 -5.09 12.88 -22.51
N GLY A 26 -6.25 13.54 -22.60
CA GLY A 26 -6.80 14.36 -23.69
C GLY A 26 -7.94 13.58 -24.37
N GLY A 27 -9.21 13.96 -24.18
CA GLY A 27 -10.34 13.43 -24.95
C GLY A 27 -11.70 13.46 -24.24
N ASP A 28 -12.67 14.09 -24.91
CA ASP A 28 -14.01 14.52 -24.46
C ASP A 28 -14.98 13.46 -23.90
N ALA A 29 -15.90 13.94 -23.05
CA ALA A 29 -17.13 13.26 -22.59
C ALA A 29 -18.22 13.23 -23.71
N PRO A 30 -19.30 12.43 -23.62
CA PRO A 30 -20.47 12.88 -22.83
C PRO A 30 -21.37 11.80 -22.16
N SER A 31 -21.98 12.22 -21.05
CA SER A 31 -23.35 12.03 -20.51
C SER A 31 -24.12 10.70 -20.52
N ALA A 32 -24.70 10.41 -19.34
CA ALA A 32 -25.69 9.36 -18.98
C ALA A 32 -27.04 9.46 -19.74
N PRO A 33 -27.97 8.49 -19.57
CA PRO A 33 -29.00 8.65 -18.53
C PRO A 33 -29.58 7.37 -17.84
N GLU A 34 -30.01 7.58 -16.59
CA GLU A 34 -31.24 7.16 -15.85
C GLU A 34 -31.75 5.69 -15.69
N THR A 35 -32.08 5.41 -14.42
CA THR A 35 -32.96 4.39 -13.75
C THR A 35 -34.35 4.19 -14.40
N PRO A 36 -35.14 3.10 -14.13
CA PRO A 36 -35.67 2.64 -12.80
C PRO A 36 -35.81 1.08 -12.69
N SER A 37 -36.19 0.40 -11.61
CA SER A 37 -37.38 0.49 -10.74
C SER A 37 -37.28 -0.50 -9.57
N ASN A 38 -37.93 -0.17 -8.44
CA ASN A 38 -38.32 -1.07 -7.34
C ASN A 38 -39.79 -1.50 -7.52
N PRO A 39 -40.24 -2.66 -7.00
CA PRO A 39 -41.14 -2.68 -5.81
C PRO A 39 -40.80 -3.87 -4.88
N GLY A 40 -41.01 -3.91 -3.55
CA GLY A 40 -42.05 -3.38 -2.67
C GLY A 40 -42.92 -4.53 -2.11
N THR A 41 -42.86 -4.80 -0.78
CA THR A 41 -43.94 -5.22 0.17
C THR A 41 -43.52 -6.19 1.31
N SER A 42 -43.35 -5.62 2.52
CA SER A 42 -44.02 -5.79 3.84
C SER A 42 -44.49 -7.13 4.47
N GLN A 43 -44.41 -7.11 5.83
CA GLN A 43 -45.12 -7.85 6.92
C GLN A 43 -44.56 -9.22 7.36
N GLY A 44 -44.40 -9.56 8.66
CA GLY A 44 -44.70 -8.89 9.94
C GLY A 44 -44.28 -9.76 11.16
N GLU A 45 -44.13 -9.10 12.32
CA GLU A 45 -44.47 -9.45 13.74
C GLU A 45 -44.40 -10.91 14.26
N GLU A 46 -44.18 -11.28 15.54
CA GLU A 46 -43.71 -10.73 16.82
C GLU A 46 -43.58 -11.95 17.82
N LYS A 47 -42.60 -11.89 18.74
CA LYS A 47 -42.54 -12.34 20.17
C LYS A 47 -43.06 -13.71 20.69
N LYS A 48 -42.22 -14.38 21.50
CA LYS A 48 -42.25 -14.51 23.00
C LYS A 48 -41.29 -15.66 23.44
N ASP A 49 -40.27 -15.38 24.26
CA ASP A 49 -40.19 -15.46 25.75
C ASP A 49 -40.40 -16.86 26.34
N ASP A 50 -39.36 -17.43 26.98
CA ASP A 50 -39.46 -17.89 28.38
C ASP A 50 -38.10 -18.16 29.08
N GLU A 51 -38.15 -18.10 30.42
CA GLU A 51 -37.13 -17.78 31.42
C GLU A 51 -36.01 -18.81 31.78
N LYS A 52 -34.89 -18.22 32.26
CA LYS A 52 -33.98 -18.57 33.39
C LYS A 52 -33.39 -19.98 33.57
N LYS A 53 -32.05 -20.02 33.64
CA LYS A 53 -31.27 -20.27 34.88
C LYS A 53 -29.76 -20.02 34.68
N ASP A 54 -29.20 -19.15 35.52
CA ASP A 54 -27.76 -18.93 35.78
C ASP A 54 -27.32 -19.68 37.06
N PRO A 55 -26.02 -19.77 37.44
CA PRO A 55 -24.77 -19.91 36.67
C PRO A 55 -23.83 -20.98 37.34
N PRO A 56 -22.51 -21.11 37.05
CA PRO A 56 -21.51 -20.15 37.51
C PRO A 56 -20.36 -19.83 36.53
N ALA A 57 -20.04 -18.53 36.49
CA ALA A 57 -18.72 -17.93 36.38
C ALA A 57 -17.57 -18.70 35.70
N GLU A 58 -17.31 -18.36 34.43
CA GLU A 58 -15.96 -18.38 33.88
C GLU A 58 -15.69 -17.07 33.11
N SER A 59 -14.79 -16.28 33.69
CA SER A 59 -13.77 -15.49 33.00
C SER A 59 -14.23 -14.70 31.76
N LYS A 60 -14.83 -13.54 32.00
CA LYS A 60 -14.98 -12.48 31.01
C LYS A 60 -13.59 -12.14 30.42
N PRO A 61 -13.42 -12.09 29.08
CA PRO A 61 -12.28 -11.38 28.51
C PRO A 61 -12.38 -9.93 28.98
N GLU A 62 -11.31 -9.39 29.57
CA GLU A 62 -11.23 -7.96 29.82
C GLU A 62 -11.33 -7.22 28.48
N ASP A 63 -12.54 -6.77 28.15
CA ASP A 63 -12.75 -5.63 27.26
C ASP A 63 -11.91 -4.49 27.84
N LYS A 64 -10.74 -4.25 27.24
CA LYS A 64 -10.04 -2.98 27.40
C LYS A 64 -10.91 -1.92 26.75
N LYS A 65 -11.86 -1.43 27.54
CA LYS A 65 -12.53 -0.16 27.31
C LYS A 65 -11.42 0.87 27.28
N ASP A 66 -11.04 1.34 26.09
CA ASP A 66 -10.28 2.57 25.99
C ASP A 66 -11.04 3.60 26.81
N GLU A 67 -10.38 4.19 27.80
CA GLU A 67 -10.94 5.29 28.57
C GLU A 67 -11.55 6.29 27.58
N GLU A 68 -12.73 6.81 27.92
CA GLU A 68 -13.47 7.76 27.09
C GLU A 68 -12.73 9.12 27.10
N VAL A 69 -11.58 9.16 26.44
CA VAL A 69 -10.77 10.37 26.30
C VAL A 69 -11.45 11.30 25.30
N ALA A 70 -11.58 12.58 25.62
CA ALA A 70 -12.26 13.56 24.77
C ALA A 70 -11.61 13.69 23.37
N ASP A 71 -12.42 14.04 22.37
CA ASP A 71 -11.92 14.36 21.03
C ASP A 71 -10.91 15.52 21.09
N GLY A 72 -9.84 15.44 20.31
CA GLY A 72 -8.74 16.41 20.30
C GLY A 72 -7.68 16.20 21.39
N SER A 73 -7.85 15.23 22.30
CA SER A 73 -6.86 14.94 23.34
C SER A 73 -5.52 14.47 22.77
N THR A 74 -4.42 14.95 23.34
CA THR A 74 -3.08 14.47 22.99
C THR A 74 -2.87 13.04 23.49
N VAL A 75 -2.31 12.19 22.63
CA VAL A 75 -1.89 10.81 22.96
C VAL A 75 -0.37 10.76 22.93
N GLU A 76 0.25 10.15 23.94
CA GLU A 76 1.68 9.88 23.90
C GLU A 76 2.01 8.95 22.73
N LEU A 77 2.96 9.34 21.86
CA LEU A 77 3.26 8.61 20.63
C LEU A 77 3.50 7.11 20.88
N ASN A 78 4.35 6.75 21.83
CA ASN A 78 4.67 5.35 22.15
C ASN A 78 3.49 4.54 22.70
N LYS A 79 2.41 5.18 23.16
CA LYS A 79 1.18 4.54 23.62
C LYS A 79 0.10 4.46 22.53
N SER A 80 0.23 5.29 21.48
CA SER A 80 -0.73 5.39 20.37
C SER A 80 -0.89 4.08 19.59
N ARG A 81 -2.09 3.85 19.03
CA ARG A 81 -2.37 2.72 18.14
C ARG A 81 -1.52 2.82 16.86
N THR A 82 -1.28 4.04 16.38
CA THR A 82 -0.47 4.35 15.20
C THR A 82 0.98 3.91 15.38
N TYR A 83 1.58 4.21 16.53
CA TYR A 83 2.93 3.74 16.82
C TYR A 83 2.99 2.22 16.87
N LYS A 84 2.03 1.56 17.53
CA LYS A 84 1.96 0.09 17.57
C LYS A 84 1.84 -0.51 16.17
N TRP A 85 0.95 0.02 15.34
CA TRP A 85 0.77 -0.42 13.96
C TRP A 85 2.05 -0.22 13.13
N VAL A 86 2.74 0.92 13.27
CA VAL A 86 4.02 1.17 12.60
C VAL A 86 5.08 0.15 13.03
N GLN A 87 5.17 -0.18 14.32
CA GLN A 87 6.09 -1.22 14.79
C GLN A 87 5.74 -2.60 14.23
N GLU A 88 4.45 -2.92 14.20
CA GLU A 88 3.97 -4.25 13.82
C GLU A 88 4.02 -4.52 12.31
N TYR A 89 3.69 -3.52 11.49
CA TYR A 89 3.54 -3.67 10.04
C TYR A 89 4.49 -2.78 9.24
N GLY A 90 4.67 -1.53 9.68
CA GLY A 90 5.62 -0.62 9.03
C GLY A 90 7.06 -1.14 9.12
N SER A 91 7.51 -1.57 10.29
CA SER A 91 8.88 -2.03 10.51
C SER A 91 9.05 -3.55 10.31
N ALA A 92 8.01 -4.24 9.84
CA ALA A 92 8.00 -5.69 9.72
C ALA A 92 8.96 -6.19 8.64
N LYS A 93 9.74 -7.22 8.97
CA LYS A 93 10.51 -7.96 7.95
C LYS A 93 9.58 -8.75 7.04
N LYS A 94 8.52 -9.33 7.60
CA LYS A 94 7.54 -10.15 6.88
C LYS A 94 6.14 -9.54 6.98
N VAL A 95 5.61 -9.05 5.86
CA VAL A 95 4.28 -8.42 5.82
C VAL A 95 3.70 -8.44 4.40
N TYR A 96 2.37 -8.56 4.34
CA TYR A 96 1.53 -8.25 3.19
C TYR A 96 0.71 -7.01 3.49
N ILE A 97 0.67 -6.07 2.55
CA ILE A 97 -0.17 -4.87 2.58
C ILE A 97 -0.97 -4.80 1.28
N LYS A 98 -2.27 -4.58 1.40
CA LYS A 98 -3.16 -4.23 0.29
C LYS A 98 -3.71 -2.83 0.51
N VAL A 99 -3.70 -2.03 -0.55
CA VAL A 99 -4.18 -0.66 -0.57
C VAL A 99 -5.21 -0.50 -1.69
N GLU A 100 -6.36 0.06 -1.36
CA GLU A 100 -7.45 0.33 -2.30
C GLU A 100 -7.83 1.81 -2.19
N PRO A 101 -7.77 2.60 -3.26
CA PRO A 101 -8.22 3.99 -3.21
C PRO A 101 -9.73 4.06 -2.94
N VAL A 102 -10.12 4.89 -1.98
CA VAL A 102 -11.53 5.09 -1.59
C VAL A 102 -12.01 6.45 -2.09
N LYS A 103 -11.21 7.47 -1.81
CA LYS A 103 -11.36 8.82 -2.32
C LYS A 103 -10.01 9.22 -2.90
N PRO A 104 -9.82 9.09 -4.21
CA PRO A 104 -8.58 9.50 -4.84
C PRO A 104 -8.69 10.82 -5.59
N ALA A 105 -7.53 11.46 -5.76
CA ALA A 105 -7.13 12.18 -6.97
C ALA A 105 -6.56 11.23 -8.07
N SER A 106 -6.06 10.03 -7.73
CA SER A 106 -5.68 9.00 -8.73
C SER A 106 -6.89 8.39 -9.45
N GLN A 107 -6.98 8.67 -10.75
CA GLN A 107 -8.06 8.19 -11.59
C GLN A 107 -7.82 6.81 -12.20
N ASP A 108 -6.65 6.18 -12.03
CA ASP A 108 -6.28 4.97 -12.81
C ASP A 108 -6.01 3.72 -11.96
N VAL A 109 -5.62 3.85 -10.69
CA VAL A 109 -5.31 2.70 -9.83
C VAL A 109 -6.56 2.20 -9.11
N VAL A 110 -6.76 0.88 -9.07
CA VAL A 110 -7.85 0.21 -8.33
C VAL A 110 -7.33 -0.47 -7.08
N CYS A 111 -6.14 -1.07 -7.17
CA CYS A 111 -5.56 -1.83 -6.07
C CYS A 111 -4.04 -1.84 -6.18
N MET A 112 -3.36 -1.71 -5.04
CA MET A 112 -1.93 -1.98 -4.92
C MET A 112 -1.71 -3.03 -3.84
N GLU A 113 -0.91 -4.04 -4.16
CA GLU A 113 -0.49 -5.09 -3.25
C GLU A 113 1.03 -5.04 -3.09
N SER A 114 1.51 -5.20 -1.86
CA SER A 114 2.93 -5.21 -1.53
C SER A 114 3.22 -6.30 -0.52
N VAL A 115 4.28 -7.06 -0.77
CA VAL A 115 4.73 -8.16 0.06
C VAL A 115 6.22 -8.01 0.28
N THR A 116 6.67 -8.31 1.49
CA THR A 116 8.09 -8.51 1.80
C THR A 116 8.27 -9.67 2.76
N ASP A 117 9.35 -10.42 2.61
CA ASP A 117 9.87 -11.37 3.62
C ASP A 117 11.15 -10.87 4.32
N GLY A 118 11.65 -9.71 3.90
CA GLY A 118 12.79 -8.99 4.47
C GLY A 118 14.02 -9.04 3.57
N GLN A 119 14.10 -10.06 2.70
CA GLN A 119 15.11 -10.17 1.66
C GLN A 119 14.51 -9.94 0.26
N LYS A 120 13.27 -10.38 0.08
CA LYS A 120 12.53 -10.38 -1.15
C LYS A 120 11.27 -9.56 -1.00
N SER A 121 10.87 -8.91 -2.08
CA SER A 121 9.61 -8.18 -2.13
C SER A 121 8.92 -8.34 -3.46
N TYR A 122 7.59 -8.26 -3.43
CA TYR A 122 6.74 -8.28 -4.60
C TYR A 122 5.73 -7.14 -4.50
N THR A 123 5.52 -6.43 -5.60
CA THR A 123 4.48 -5.41 -5.72
C THR A 123 3.65 -5.65 -6.96
N LYS A 124 2.34 -5.44 -6.83
CA LYS A 124 1.38 -5.48 -7.92
C LYS A 124 0.49 -4.25 -7.87
N VAL A 125 0.39 -3.53 -8.97
CA VAL A 125 -0.58 -2.46 -9.16
C VAL A 125 -1.59 -2.95 -10.19
N THR A 126 -2.88 -2.82 -9.88
CA THR A 126 -3.98 -3.12 -10.80
C THR A 126 -4.66 -1.82 -11.19
N HIS A 127 -4.76 -1.60 -12.50
CA HIS A 127 -5.32 -0.38 -13.09
C HIS A 127 -6.78 -0.59 -13.51
N LYS A 128 -7.53 0.50 -13.72
CA LYS A 128 -8.95 0.44 -14.11
C LYS A 128 -9.17 -0.25 -15.45
N ASN A 129 -8.21 -0.15 -16.36
CA ASN A 129 -8.23 -0.85 -17.65
C ASN A 129 -7.92 -2.37 -17.53
N GLY A 130 -7.73 -2.89 -16.31
CA GLY A 130 -7.40 -4.29 -16.05
C GLY A 130 -5.93 -4.65 -16.25
N LYS A 131 -5.08 -3.72 -16.71
CA LYS A 131 -3.63 -3.94 -16.77
C LYS A 131 -3.05 -4.04 -15.37
N THR A 132 -1.96 -4.78 -15.27
CA THR A 132 -1.22 -4.95 -14.02
C THR A 132 0.25 -4.64 -14.22
N ASP A 133 0.78 -3.78 -13.35
CA ASP A 133 2.22 -3.58 -13.21
C ASP A 133 2.74 -4.44 -12.06
N GLU A 134 3.62 -5.38 -12.38
CA GLU A 134 4.15 -6.34 -11.42
C GLU A 134 5.66 -6.25 -11.33
N GLN A 135 6.18 -6.27 -10.10
CA GLN A 135 7.60 -6.24 -9.84
C GLN A 135 7.95 -7.20 -8.71
N PHE A 136 8.96 -8.02 -8.94
CA PHE A 136 9.64 -8.81 -7.92
C PHE A 136 11.02 -8.22 -7.67
N THR A 137 11.52 -8.29 -6.44
CA THR A 137 12.82 -7.74 -6.08
C THR A 137 13.50 -8.64 -5.06
N GLU A 138 14.80 -8.85 -5.25
CA GLU A 138 15.62 -9.71 -4.40
C GLU A 138 16.91 -8.98 -4.00
N LEU A 139 17.17 -8.93 -2.70
CA LEU A 139 18.45 -8.49 -2.16
C LEU A 139 19.45 -9.66 -2.20
N VAL A 140 20.25 -9.71 -3.27
CA VAL A 140 21.25 -10.77 -3.52
C VAL A 140 22.44 -10.64 -2.56
N SER A 141 22.86 -9.40 -2.32
CA SER A 141 23.84 -9.06 -1.29
C SER A 141 23.36 -7.79 -0.59
N GLY A 142 23.82 -7.51 0.64
CA GLY A 142 23.47 -6.25 1.34
C GLY A 142 23.87 -4.96 0.60
N LYS A 143 24.45 -5.07 -0.59
CA LYS A 143 24.86 -3.98 -1.48
C LYS A 143 24.31 -4.10 -2.90
N THR A 144 23.63 -5.20 -3.26
CA THR A 144 23.14 -5.46 -4.63
C THR A 144 21.72 -5.96 -4.59
N GLN A 145 20.85 -5.29 -5.35
CA GLN A 145 19.45 -5.62 -5.49
C GLN A 145 19.14 -5.93 -6.95
N ASN A 146 18.53 -7.09 -7.18
CA ASN A 146 17.97 -7.43 -8.48
C ASN A 146 16.49 -7.06 -8.49
N VAL A 147 16.08 -6.30 -9.50
CA VAL A 147 14.70 -5.88 -9.72
C VAL A 147 14.20 -6.54 -11.00
N TYR A 148 13.12 -7.28 -10.89
CA TYR A 148 12.46 -8.00 -11.97
C TYR A 148 11.13 -7.33 -12.26
N ARG A 149 10.99 -6.70 -13.44
CA ARG A 149 9.67 -6.34 -13.97
C ARG A 149 9.03 -7.59 -14.55
N LEU A 150 7.83 -7.91 -14.10
CA LEU A 150 7.13 -9.14 -14.43
C LEU A 150 6.03 -8.87 -15.45
N TYR A 151 6.01 -9.66 -16.52
CA TYR A 151 4.99 -9.63 -17.57
C TYR A 151 4.27 -10.98 -17.53
N SER A 152 3.34 -11.12 -16.57
CA SER A 152 2.68 -12.40 -16.25
C SER A 152 1.97 -13.04 -17.44
N ASN A 153 1.30 -12.24 -18.26
CA ASN A 153 0.59 -12.73 -19.44
C ASN A 153 1.56 -13.33 -20.48
N GLN A 154 2.75 -12.74 -20.61
CA GLN A 154 3.79 -13.17 -21.54
C GLN A 154 4.71 -14.26 -20.95
N LYS A 155 4.64 -14.49 -19.63
CA LYS A 155 5.58 -15.31 -18.86
C LYS A 155 7.04 -14.86 -19.07
N ILE A 156 7.27 -13.55 -18.98
CA ILE A 156 8.58 -12.92 -19.15
C ILE A 156 8.93 -12.11 -17.91
N ALA A 157 10.18 -12.18 -17.47
CA ALA A 157 10.75 -11.28 -16.47
C ALA A 157 11.93 -10.50 -17.07
N ILE A 158 11.94 -9.19 -16.86
CA ILE A 158 13.05 -8.31 -17.24
C ILE A 158 13.79 -7.90 -15.96
N MET A 159 15.03 -8.38 -15.81
CA MET A 159 15.88 -8.17 -14.66
C MET A 159 16.84 -7.00 -14.88
N THR A 160 16.95 -6.13 -13.88
CA THR A 160 18.00 -5.10 -13.76
C THR A 160 18.66 -5.23 -12.39
N SER A 161 19.97 -4.98 -12.31
CA SER A 161 20.71 -5.04 -11.06
C SER A 161 21.19 -3.65 -10.65
N HIS A 162 21.01 -3.32 -9.37
CA HIS A 162 21.34 -2.01 -8.82
C HIS A 162 22.20 -2.16 -7.58
N THR A 163 23.20 -1.29 -7.44
CA THR A 163 23.92 -1.12 -6.19
C THR A 163 23.05 -0.34 -5.21
N VAL A 164 22.82 -0.90 -4.03
CA VAL A 164 22.00 -0.29 -2.97
C VAL A 164 22.85 0.11 -1.77
N ASN A 165 22.54 1.26 -1.19
CA ASN A 165 23.19 1.69 0.05
C ASN A 165 22.49 1.03 1.25
N ALA A 166 23.26 0.43 2.15
CA ALA A 166 22.74 -0.18 3.38
C ALA A 166 21.96 0.80 4.27
N ALA A 167 22.25 2.10 4.21
CA ALA A 167 21.49 3.13 4.90
C ALA A 167 20.10 3.38 4.29
N ASP A 168 19.98 3.29 2.96
CA ASP A 168 18.69 3.43 2.26
C ASP A 168 17.78 2.23 2.49
N LEU A 169 18.43 1.08 2.72
CA LEU A 169 17.80 -0.09 3.24
C LEU A 169 17.27 0.26 4.66
N ASN A 170 18.08 0.56 5.66
CA ASN A 170 17.62 0.66 7.07
C ASN A 170 16.83 1.93 7.50
N GLN A 171 15.94 2.47 6.67
CA GLN A 171 15.13 3.63 7.06
C GLN A 171 14.01 3.27 8.03
N ASN A 172 13.99 3.95 9.18
CA ASN A 172 12.88 3.93 10.12
C ASN A 172 11.63 4.56 9.49
N VAL A 173 10.47 3.94 9.69
CA VAL A 173 9.18 4.45 9.21
C VAL A 173 8.85 5.80 9.84
N LEU A 174 9.20 5.96 11.12
CA LEU A 174 9.22 7.24 11.81
C LEU A 174 10.66 7.75 11.81
N SER A 175 10.92 8.80 11.03
CA SER A 175 12.23 9.40 10.85
C SER A 175 12.58 10.32 12.02
N ASP A 176 13.83 10.24 12.49
CA ASP A 176 14.37 11.13 13.53
C ASP A 176 14.44 12.60 13.09
N SER A 177 14.19 12.90 11.82
CA SER A 177 14.14 14.26 11.28
C SER A 177 12.85 15.01 11.63
N TYR A 178 11.88 14.34 12.25
CA TYR A 178 10.57 14.92 12.56
C TYR A 178 10.27 14.93 14.05
N ASN A 179 9.49 15.92 14.47
CA ASN A 179 8.73 15.88 15.71
C ASN A 179 7.34 15.32 15.41
N TYR A 180 6.84 14.47 16.30
CA TYR A 180 5.57 13.77 16.11
C TYR A 180 4.62 14.14 17.24
N THR A 181 3.42 14.58 16.87
CA THR A 181 2.30 14.80 17.80
C THR A 181 1.14 13.92 17.38
N VAL A 182 0.52 13.23 18.33
CA VAL A 182 -0.67 12.41 18.08
C VAL A 182 -1.84 13.02 18.83
N LYS A 183 -2.96 13.21 18.14
CA LYS A 183 -4.24 13.58 18.76
C LYS A 183 -5.30 12.54 18.43
N LYS A 184 -6.09 12.17 19.44
CA LYS A 184 -7.34 11.44 19.21
C LYS A 184 -8.30 12.37 18.47
N THR A 185 -8.96 11.86 17.45
CA THR A 185 -10.06 12.53 16.77
C THR A 185 -11.07 11.49 16.27
N THR A 186 -12.10 11.95 15.56
CA THR A 186 -13.08 11.13 14.86
C THR A 186 -13.09 11.55 13.40
N HIS A 187 -12.91 10.59 12.48
CA HIS A 187 -13.05 10.85 11.06
C HIS A 187 -14.14 9.96 10.46
N VAL A 188 -14.95 10.51 9.56
CA VAL A 188 -16.10 9.84 8.96
C VAL A 188 -15.76 9.41 7.54
N VAL A 189 -15.73 8.11 7.29
CA VAL A 189 -15.55 7.54 5.96
C VAL A 189 -16.83 6.79 5.58
N ASN A 190 -17.44 7.13 4.45
CA ASN A 190 -18.69 6.52 3.97
C ASN A 190 -19.81 6.50 5.03
N ALA A 191 -20.03 7.64 5.71
CA ALA A 191 -21.01 7.81 6.79
C ALA A 191 -20.77 6.95 8.05
N VAL A 192 -19.61 6.31 8.18
CA VAL A 192 -19.22 5.56 9.37
C VAL A 192 -18.14 6.36 10.13
N PRO A 193 -18.35 6.68 11.41
CA PRO A 193 -17.31 7.31 12.23
C PRO A 193 -16.29 6.26 12.69
N TYR A 194 -15.01 6.61 12.59
CA TYR A 194 -13.89 5.80 13.05
C TYR A 194 -13.20 6.47 14.23
N TYR A 195 -12.68 5.66 15.16
CA TYR A 195 -11.66 6.15 16.08
C TYR A 195 -10.42 6.50 15.25
N THR A 196 -9.93 7.73 15.38
CA THR A 196 -8.86 8.22 14.52
C THR A 196 -7.74 8.80 15.36
N GLU A 197 -6.51 8.51 14.97
CA GLU A 197 -5.33 9.21 15.48
C GLU A 197 -4.80 10.13 14.38
N ALA A 198 -4.82 11.43 14.62
CA ALA A 198 -4.20 12.44 13.79
C ALA A 198 -2.71 12.54 14.16
N LEU A 199 -1.84 12.06 13.26
CA LEU A 199 -0.39 12.16 13.38
C LEU A 199 0.10 13.41 12.66
N THR A 200 0.51 14.41 13.42
CA THR A 200 1.18 15.60 12.87
C THR A 200 2.68 15.40 12.91
N MET A 201 3.31 15.52 11.75
CA MET A 201 4.75 15.42 11.53
C MET A 201 5.31 16.82 11.25
N GLU A 202 6.18 17.32 12.11
CA GLU A 202 6.88 18.60 11.91
C GLU A 202 8.34 18.34 11.56
N ASN A 203 8.80 18.81 10.40
CA ASN A 203 10.21 18.72 10.05
C ASN A 203 11.05 19.61 10.97
N LYS A 204 12.03 19.03 11.67
CA LYS A 204 12.84 19.74 12.67
C LYS A 204 13.59 20.95 12.11
N THR A 205 13.98 20.89 10.83
CA THR A 205 14.77 21.92 10.14
C THR A 205 13.89 22.93 9.43
N THR A 206 12.99 22.48 8.55
CA THR A 206 12.19 23.38 7.70
C THR A 206 10.94 23.91 8.40
N LYS A 207 10.57 23.35 9.55
CA LYS A 207 9.34 23.65 10.30
C LYS A 207 8.05 23.43 9.50
N LYS A 208 8.13 22.75 8.35
CA LYS A 208 6.95 22.32 7.61
C LYS A 208 6.23 21.23 8.39
N THR A 209 4.91 21.36 8.46
CA THR A 209 4.02 20.40 9.11
C THR A 209 3.17 19.68 8.07
N GLU A 210 2.92 18.41 8.33
CA GLU A 210 1.97 17.57 7.60
C GLU A 210 1.16 16.78 8.61
N THR A 211 -0.14 16.61 8.38
CA THR A 211 -1.00 15.79 9.24
C THR A 211 -1.62 14.67 8.42
N GLN A 212 -1.64 13.48 9.00
CA GLN A 212 -2.27 12.29 8.43
C GLN A 212 -3.19 11.66 9.45
N LEU A 213 -4.30 11.08 8.99
CA LEU A 213 -5.25 10.40 9.87
C LEU A 213 -5.13 8.89 9.73
N PHE A 214 -5.00 8.22 10.87
CA PHE A 214 -5.01 6.76 10.99
C PHE A 214 -6.35 6.35 11.58
N CYS A 215 -7.22 5.75 10.78
CA CYS A 215 -8.59 5.41 11.18
C CYS A 215 -8.71 3.92 11.50
N TYR A 216 -9.17 3.62 12.72
CA TYR A 216 -9.27 2.27 13.26
C TYR A 216 -10.73 1.83 13.39
N ASP A 217 -10.99 0.56 13.07
CA ASP A 217 -12.29 -0.04 13.33
C ASP A 217 -12.49 -0.37 14.82
N SER A 218 -13.67 -0.90 15.14
CA SER A 218 -14.05 -1.31 16.49
C SER A 218 -13.19 -2.43 17.07
N THR A 219 -12.46 -3.18 16.24
CA THR A 219 -11.51 -4.22 16.67
C THR A 219 -10.13 -3.64 17.01
N GLY A 220 -9.90 -2.37 16.69
CA GLY A 220 -8.60 -1.72 16.84
C GLY A 220 -7.66 -1.93 15.65
N SER A 221 -8.15 -2.48 14.54
CA SER A 221 -7.36 -2.67 13.32
C SER A 221 -7.37 -1.38 12.49
N LEU A 222 -6.22 -1.02 11.89
CA LEU A 222 -6.15 0.11 10.96
C LEU A 222 -6.88 -0.25 9.67
N VAL A 223 -7.81 0.60 9.23
CA VAL A 223 -8.63 0.36 8.02
C VAL A 223 -8.49 1.46 6.99
N TYR A 224 -8.32 2.72 7.40
CA TYR A 224 -8.10 3.84 6.48
C TYR A 224 -6.92 4.70 6.86
N LEU A 225 -6.23 5.20 5.84
CA LEU A 225 -5.28 6.29 5.95
C LEU A 225 -5.83 7.48 5.16
N VAL A 226 -5.75 8.67 5.77
CA VAL A 226 -6.18 9.92 5.14
C VAL A 226 -4.99 10.87 5.07
N SER A 227 -4.70 11.32 3.85
CA SER A 227 -3.69 12.34 3.57
C SER A 227 -4.38 13.69 3.34
N SER A 228 -3.71 14.77 3.73
CA SER A 228 -4.23 16.14 3.58
C SER A 228 -5.68 16.31 4.09
N PRO A 229 -5.98 15.84 5.32
CA PRO A 229 -7.34 15.84 5.84
C PRO A 229 -7.93 17.25 5.89
N ASP A 230 -9.24 17.36 5.68
CA ASP A 230 -9.98 18.63 5.70
C ASP A 230 -9.52 19.68 4.67
N THR A 231 -8.82 19.23 3.61
CA THR A 231 -8.44 20.07 2.47
C THR A 231 -9.14 19.64 1.18
N ALA A 232 -9.04 20.47 0.14
CA ALA A 232 -9.53 20.11 -1.20
C ALA A 232 -8.77 18.90 -1.80
N ASP A 233 -7.56 18.65 -1.31
CA ASP A 233 -6.66 17.59 -1.76
C ASP A 233 -6.73 16.35 -0.86
N GLU A 234 -7.81 16.18 -0.09
CA GLU A 234 -7.98 15.03 0.79
C GLU A 234 -8.04 13.72 0.01
N GLU A 235 -7.15 12.81 0.37
CA GLU A 235 -7.09 11.46 -0.19
C GLU A 235 -7.34 10.42 0.89
N ILE A 236 -8.23 9.46 0.59
CA ILE A 236 -8.55 8.35 1.48
C ILE A 236 -8.19 7.05 0.78
N ILE A 237 -7.36 6.25 1.45
CA ILE A 237 -7.06 4.89 1.05
C ILE A 237 -7.55 3.92 2.11
N ARG A 238 -8.08 2.79 1.67
CA ARG A 238 -8.32 1.63 2.51
C ARG A 238 -7.05 0.80 2.56
N ILE A 239 -6.68 0.37 3.75
CA ILE A 239 -5.50 -0.44 4.00
C ILE A 239 -5.88 -1.76 4.67
N GLN A 240 -5.24 -2.84 4.23
CA GLN A 240 -5.31 -4.14 4.88
C GLN A 240 -3.88 -4.64 5.07
N CYS A 241 -3.57 -5.13 6.27
CA CYS A 241 -2.24 -5.66 6.59
C CYS A 241 -2.35 -7.08 7.13
N SER A 242 -1.38 -7.92 6.81
CA SER A 242 -1.28 -9.29 7.31
C SER A 242 0.17 -9.72 7.44
N LYS A 243 0.46 -10.58 8.44
CA LYS A 243 1.74 -11.29 8.54
C LYS A 243 1.77 -12.58 7.72
N ALA A 244 0.60 -13.06 7.32
CA ALA A 244 0.47 -14.14 6.36
C ALA A 244 0.64 -13.58 4.95
N ILE A 245 1.56 -14.18 4.19
CA ILE A 245 1.80 -13.82 2.79
C ILE A 245 0.82 -14.65 1.94
N PRO A 246 0.04 -14.03 1.05
CA PRO A 246 -0.86 -14.77 0.17
C PRO A 246 -0.08 -15.58 -0.87
N ASP A 247 -0.60 -16.73 -1.27
CA ASP A 247 0.00 -17.58 -2.31
C ASP A 247 0.10 -16.89 -3.69
N SER A 248 -0.70 -15.84 -3.91
CA SER A 248 -0.63 -14.98 -5.10
C SER A 248 0.64 -14.12 -5.16
N ALA A 249 1.41 -14.02 -4.09
CA ALA A 249 2.63 -13.21 -4.04
C ALA A 249 3.80 -13.87 -4.78
N ILE A 250 4.34 -13.21 -5.80
CA ILE A 250 5.45 -13.73 -6.60
C ILE A 250 6.79 -13.31 -5.95
N LEU A 251 7.22 -14.04 -4.92
CA LEU A 251 8.53 -13.85 -4.26
C LEU A 251 9.68 -14.65 -4.91
N SER A 252 9.47 -15.10 -6.14
CA SER A 252 10.47 -15.67 -7.03
C SER A 252 9.92 -15.68 -8.44
N VAL A 253 10.76 -15.46 -9.45
CA VAL A 253 10.33 -15.63 -10.84
C VAL A 253 9.79 -17.06 -11.04
N PRO A 254 8.55 -17.25 -11.50
CA PRO A 254 7.97 -18.58 -11.60
C PRO A 254 8.72 -19.47 -12.61
N ASN A 255 8.73 -20.77 -12.34
CA ASN A 255 9.34 -21.76 -13.23
C ASN A 255 8.73 -21.69 -14.64
N GLY A 256 9.58 -21.79 -15.66
CA GLY A 256 9.17 -21.76 -17.07
C GLY A 256 8.99 -20.36 -17.65
N TRP A 257 9.25 -19.29 -16.88
CA TRP A 257 9.32 -17.93 -17.42
C TRP A 257 10.66 -17.67 -18.10
N SER A 258 10.64 -16.90 -19.20
CA SER A 258 11.87 -16.40 -19.81
C SER A 258 12.39 -15.20 -19.04
N VAL A 259 13.66 -15.24 -18.65
CA VAL A 259 14.32 -14.13 -17.95
C VAL A 259 15.30 -13.45 -18.88
N TYR A 260 15.18 -12.14 -19.02
CA TYR A 260 16.15 -11.31 -19.74
C TYR A 260 16.84 -10.36 -18.77
N THR A 261 18.14 -10.17 -18.92
CA THR A 261 18.93 -9.24 -18.12
C THR A 261 19.19 -7.98 -18.94
N VAL A 262 18.89 -6.82 -18.38
CA VAL A 262 19.16 -5.52 -18.98
C VAL A 262 20.24 -4.83 -18.18
N THR A 263 21.29 -4.39 -18.88
CA THR A 263 22.38 -3.59 -18.32
C THR A 263 22.44 -2.26 -19.05
N TYR A 264 22.50 -1.17 -18.29
CA TYR A 264 22.67 0.18 -18.81
C TYR A 264 24.15 0.57 -18.71
N GLY A 265 24.72 1.00 -19.82
CA GLY A 265 26.08 1.52 -19.91
C GLY A 265 26.18 2.99 -19.52
N ALA A 266 27.23 3.68 -20.00
CA ALA A 266 27.53 5.05 -19.58
C ALA A 266 26.56 6.10 -20.12
N SER A 267 25.79 5.76 -21.16
CA SER A 267 24.73 6.60 -21.72
C SER A 267 23.40 5.84 -21.67
N ASN A 268 22.27 6.56 -21.60
CA ASN A 268 20.94 5.92 -21.58
C ASN A 268 20.62 5.11 -22.84
N ASN A 269 21.37 5.32 -23.93
CA ASN A 269 21.22 4.61 -25.20
C ASN A 269 22.14 3.39 -25.30
N ASP A 270 23.05 3.21 -24.35
CA ASP A 270 23.95 2.07 -24.27
C ASP A 270 23.26 1.00 -23.41
N VAL A 271 22.49 0.12 -24.06
CA VAL A 271 21.70 -0.92 -23.37
C VAL A 271 22.06 -2.28 -23.92
N THR A 272 22.56 -3.16 -23.05
CA THR A 272 22.80 -4.56 -23.37
C THR A 272 21.67 -5.41 -22.81
N VAL A 273 21.04 -6.22 -23.66
CA VAL A 273 20.03 -7.21 -23.25
C VAL A 273 20.59 -8.61 -23.46
N LYS A 274 20.49 -9.45 -22.43
CA LYS A 274 20.92 -10.85 -22.47
C LYS A 274 19.75 -11.78 -22.18
N ASP A 275 19.71 -12.92 -22.85
CA ASP A 275 18.74 -13.97 -22.55
C ASP A 275 19.15 -14.75 -21.28
N GLN A 276 18.31 -15.72 -20.88
CA GLN A 276 18.53 -16.53 -19.68
C GLN A 276 19.82 -17.36 -19.72
N SER A 277 20.40 -17.60 -20.89
CA SER A 277 21.69 -18.30 -21.04
C SER A 277 22.90 -17.37 -20.92
N GLY A 278 22.66 -16.06 -20.85
CA GLY A 278 23.69 -15.02 -20.83
C GLY A 278 24.14 -14.56 -22.22
N ARG A 279 23.48 -15.04 -23.29
CA ARG A 279 23.76 -14.61 -24.67
C ARG A 279 23.15 -13.24 -24.90
N GLU A 280 23.94 -12.35 -25.51
CA GLU A 280 23.49 -11.03 -25.92
C GLU A 280 22.53 -11.11 -27.11
N LEU A 281 21.43 -10.35 -27.03
CA LEU A 281 20.41 -10.27 -28.07
C LEU A 281 20.86 -9.32 -29.17
N THR A 282 20.53 -9.63 -30.42
CA THR A 282 20.65 -8.66 -31.52
C THR A 282 19.61 -7.54 -31.41
N THR A 283 19.81 -6.45 -32.15
CA THR A 283 18.84 -5.34 -32.22
C THR A 283 17.44 -5.81 -32.64
N GLU A 284 17.36 -6.75 -33.58
CA GLU A 284 16.10 -7.33 -34.05
C GLU A 284 15.43 -8.17 -32.95
N GLU A 285 16.20 -8.96 -32.21
CA GLU A 285 15.70 -9.76 -31.08
C GLU A 285 15.19 -8.87 -29.94
N VAL A 286 15.92 -7.78 -29.62
CA VAL A 286 15.47 -6.78 -28.64
C VAL A 286 14.18 -6.11 -29.10
N THR A 287 14.10 -5.71 -30.36
CA THR A 287 12.87 -5.11 -30.93
C THR A 287 11.68 -6.08 -30.84
N ALA A 288 11.89 -7.35 -31.19
CA ALA A 288 10.88 -8.39 -31.09
C ALA A 288 10.43 -8.63 -29.64
N LEU A 289 11.36 -8.61 -28.69
CA LEU A 289 11.05 -8.69 -27.27
C LEU A 289 10.17 -7.51 -26.84
N LEU A 290 10.56 -6.27 -27.14
CA LEU A 290 9.78 -5.08 -26.77
C LEU A 290 8.36 -5.10 -27.35
N ASN A 291 8.20 -5.51 -28.61
CA ASN A 291 6.88 -5.66 -29.24
C ASN A 291 6.02 -6.73 -28.54
N LYS A 292 6.62 -7.77 -27.96
CA LYS A 292 5.90 -8.81 -27.19
C LYS A 292 5.44 -8.29 -25.83
N LEU A 293 6.11 -7.28 -25.26
CA LEU A 293 5.82 -6.71 -23.94
C LEU A 293 4.76 -5.59 -23.98
N ALA A 294 4.50 -5.00 -25.15
CA ALA A 294 3.50 -3.95 -25.35
C ALA A 294 2.05 -4.47 -25.24
#